data_AF-A0A8S0FSC7-F1
#
_entry.id   AF-A0A8S0FSC7-F1
#
_cell.length_a   1.000
_cell.length_b   1.000
_cell.length_c   1.000
_cell.angle_alpha   90.00
_cell.angle_beta   90.00
_cell.angle_gamma   90.00
#
_symmetry.space_group_name_H-M   'P 1'
#
loop_
_entity.id
_entity.type
_entity.pdbx_description
1 polymer ?
#
loop_
_entity_poly.entity_id
_entity_poly.type
_entity_poly.pdbx_seq_one_letter_code
_entity_poly.pdbx_strand_id
1 'polypeptide(L)'
;MHEYVVSTGDTLSSILNQYGIDMGDITQLAAADKELRNLKIGQQLSWTLTADGELQRLTWEVSRRETRTYDRTAANGFKMTSEMQQGEWVNNLLKGTVGGSFVASARNAGLTSAEVSAVIKAMQYYTHKVR
;
A
#
# COMPACT_ATOMS: atom_id res chain seq x y z
N MET A 1 21.03 -7.77 -5.69
CA MET A 1 19.73 -7.14 -5.40
C MET A 1 19.56 -6.02 -6.40
N HIS A 2 18.39 -5.93 -7.02
CA HIS A 2 18.05 -4.93 -8.01
C HIS A 2 16.90 -4.08 -7.49
N GLU A 3 16.90 -2.81 -7.88
CA GLU A 3 15.88 -1.83 -7.50
C GLU A 3 15.47 -1.05 -8.75
N TYR A 4 14.18 -0.75 -8.86
CA TYR A 4 13.62 -0.04 -10.01
C TYR A 4 12.43 0.81 -9.60
N VAL A 5 12.35 2.02 -10.15
CA VAL A 5 11.20 2.92 -10.00
C VAL A 5 10.43 2.95 -11.31
N VAL A 6 9.16 2.55 -11.26
CA VAL A 6 8.29 2.48 -12.44
C VAL A 6 8.17 3.85 -13.09
N SER A 7 8.46 3.92 -14.38
CA SER A 7 8.40 5.11 -15.21
C SER A 7 7.26 5.03 -16.24
N THR A 8 7.03 6.12 -16.96
CA THR A 8 5.97 6.19 -17.97
C THR A 8 6.18 5.16 -19.07
N GLY A 9 5.17 4.32 -19.32
CA GLY A 9 5.19 3.30 -20.36
C GLY A 9 5.75 1.94 -19.92
N ASP A 10 6.22 1.83 -18.67
CA ASP A 10 6.72 0.57 -18.15
C ASP A 10 5.61 -0.44 -17.84
N THR A 11 5.96 -1.70 -18.00
CA THR A 11 5.17 -2.86 -17.59
C THR A 11 6.07 -3.76 -16.73
N LEU A 12 5.48 -4.63 -15.91
CA LEU A 12 6.26 -5.63 -15.17
C LEU A 12 7.18 -6.43 -16.11
N SER A 13 6.66 -6.82 -17.28
CA SER A 13 7.40 -7.58 -18.27
C SER A 13 8.57 -6.79 -18.86
N SER A 14 8.38 -5.52 -19.23
CA SER A 14 9.48 -4.70 -19.77
C SER A 14 10.56 -4.48 -18.72
N ILE A 15 10.16 -4.23 -17.46
CA ILE A 15 11.10 -4.01 -16.36
C ILE A 15 11.91 -5.26 -16.07
N LEU A 16 11.31 -6.44 -15.93
CA LEU A 16 12.05 -7.63 -15.52
C LEU A 16 12.84 -8.27 -16.69
N ASN A 17 12.29 -8.22 -17.91
CA ASN A 17 12.95 -8.79 -19.09
C ASN A 17 14.23 -8.03 -19.48
N GLN A 18 14.30 -6.71 -19.23
CA GLN A 18 15.54 -5.95 -19.50
C GLN A 18 16.71 -6.40 -18.59
N TYR A 19 16.41 -7.07 -17.47
CA TYR A 19 17.41 -7.67 -16.58
C TYR A 19 17.58 -9.19 -16.82
N GLY A 20 17.01 -9.73 -17.90
CA GLY A 20 17.18 -11.13 -18.29
C GLY A 20 16.32 -12.13 -17.52
N ILE A 21 15.30 -11.68 -16.79
CA ILE A 21 14.35 -12.60 -16.13
C ILE A 21 13.47 -13.26 -17.19
N ASP A 22 13.35 -14.59 -17.10
CA ASP A 22 12.59 -15.39 -18.06
C ASP A 22 11.09 -15.03 -18.08
N MET A 23 10.49 -15.09 -19.27
CA MET A 23 9.08 -14.73 -19.46
C MET A 23 8.13 -15.71 -18.75
N GLY A 24 8.53 -16.97 -18.54
CA GLY A 24 7.81 -17.94 -17.74
C GLY A 24 7.69 -17.48 -16.29
N ASP A 25 8.79 -17.02 -15.69
CA ASP A 25 8.79 -16.47 -14.32
C ASP A 25 7.90 -15.25 -14.20
N ILE A 26 8.01 -14.31 -15.15
CA ILE A 26 7.17 -13.10 -15.20
C ILE A 26 5.68 -13.48 -15.29
N THR A 27 5.36 -14.49 -16.09
CA THR A 27 3.99 -14.98 -16.27
C THR A 27 3.46 -15.62 -14.99
N GLN A 28 4.26 -16.43 -14.31
CA GLN A 28 3.89 -17.04 -13.03
C GLN A 28 3.70 -16.01 -11.92
N LEU A 29 4.56 -14.99 -11.88
CA LEU A 29 4.44 -13.88 -10.95
C LEU A 29 3.13 -13.10 -11.20
N ALA A 30 2.85 -12.75 -12.45
CA ALA A 30 1.60 -12.05 -12.83
C ALA A 30 0.33 -12.93 -12.70
N ALA A 31 0.49 -14.25 -12.56
CA ALA A 31 -0.60 -15.17 -12.23
C ALA A 31 -0.85 -15.23 -10.72
N ALA A 32 0.19 -15.09 -9.89
CA ALA A 32 0.07 -15.00 -8.44
C ALA A 32 -0.65 -13.71 -8.00
N ASP A 33 -0.44 -12.60 -8.72
CA ASP A 33 -1.15 -11.35 -8.50
C ASP A 33 -1.35 -10.56 -9.79
N LYS A 34 -2.61 -10.41 -10.20
CA LYS A 34 -2.99 -9.68 -11.43
C LYS A 34 -2.72 -8.18 -11.33
N GLU A 35 -2.61 -7.62 -10.13
CA GLU A 35 -2.35 -6.18 -9.94
C GLU A 35 -0.95 -5.77 -10.41
N LEU A 36 0.00 -6.71 -10.48
CA LEU A 36 1.32 -6.48 -11.07
C LEU A 36 1.28 -6.11 -12.55
N ARG A 37 0.14 -6.32 -13.25
CA ARG A 37 -0.07 -5.84 -14.62
C ARG A 37 -0.47 -4.36 -14.69
N ASN A 38 -0.81 -3.77 -13.55
CA ASN A 38 -1.35 -2.42 -13.43
C ASN A 38 -0.43 -1.53 -12.57
N LEU A 39 0.88 -1.63 -12.80
CA LEU A 39 1.88 -0.81 -12.11
C LEU A 39 1.62 0.68 -12.37
N LYS A 40 1.82 1.48 -11.33
CA LYS A 40 1.70 2.94 -11.40
C LYS A 40 3.08 3.56 -11.39
N ILE A 41 3.21 4.65 -12.12
CA ILE A 41 4.41 5.49 -12.14
C ILE A 41 4.79 5.87 -10.71
N GLY A 42 6.07 5.77 -10.38
CA GLY A 42 6.63 6.08 -9.08
C GLY A 42 6.55 4.96 -8.04
N GLN A 43 5.89 3.83 -8.34
CA GLN A 43 5.98 2.64 -7.48
C GLN A 43 7.37 2.02 -7.58
N GLN A 44 7.83 1.45 -6.47
CA GLN A 44 9.15 0.83 -6.40
C GLN A 44 9.04 -0.68 -6.44
N LEU A 45 9.93 -1.29 -7.22
CA LEU A 45 10.14 -2.73 -7.28
C LEU A 45 11.57 -3.03 -6.86
N SER A 46 11.77 -4.08 -6.08
CA SER A 46 13.08 -4.65 -5.83
C SER A 46 13.05 -6.15 -5.92
N TRP A 47 14.13 -6.76 -6.39
CA TRP A 47 14.18 -8.22 -6.51
C TRP A 47 15.57 -8.81 -6.28
N THR A 48 15.56 -10.09 -5.95
CA THR A 48 16.75 -10.94 -5.85
C THR A 48 16.62 -12.12 -6.79
N LEU A 49 17.77 -12.61 -7.22
CA LEU A 49 17.88 -13.78 -8.09
C LEU A 49 18.47 -14.97 -7.31
N THR A 50 18.20 -16.17 -7.79
CA THR A 50 18.89 -17.39 -7.37
C THR A 50 20.34 -17.39 -7.88
N ALA A 51 21.15 -18.36 -7.43
CA ALA A 51 22.50 -18.56 -7.98
C ALA A 51 22.48 -18.84 -9.50
N ASP A 52 21.38 -19.42 -9.99
CA ASP A 52 21.17 -19.76 -11.40
C ASP A 52 20.59 -18.57 -12.21
N GLY A 53 20.36 -17.41 -11.58
CA GLY A 53 19.86 -16.20 -12.22
C GLY A 53 18.33 -16.12 -12.33
N GLU A 54 17.59 -17.06 -11.73
CA GLU A 54 16.12 -17.06 -11.75
C GLU A 54 15.55 -16.10 -10.70
N LEU A 55 14.33 -15.58 -10.91
CA LEU A 55 13.71 -14.66 -9.96
C LEU A 55 13.41 -15.36 -8.61
N GLN A 56 14.12 -15.02 -7.54
CA GLN A 56 13.93 -15.64 -6.21
C GLN A 56 12.84 -14.93 -5.40
N ARG A 57 12.88 -13.59 -5.38
CA ARG A 57 11.93 -12.76 -4.65
C ARG A 57 11.70 -11.45 -5.39
N LEU A 58 10.46 -11.02 -5.47
CA LEU A 58 10.08 -9.64 -5.82
C LEU A 58 9.43 -8.97 -4.61
N THR A 59 9.81 -7.73 -4.34
CA THR A 59 9.13 -6.85 -3.41
C THR A 59 8.59 -5.66 -4.18
N TRP A 60 7.33 -5.31 -3.93
CA TRP A 60 6.61 -4.21 -4.55
C TRP A 60 6.07 -3.27 -3.48
N GLU A 61 6.53 -2.03 -3.53
CA GLU A 61 5.96 -0.94 -2.75
C GLU A 61 4.73 -0.39 -3.47
N VAL A 62 3.57 -0.97 -3.16
CA VAL A 62 2.28 -0.58 -3.75
C VAL A 62 1.95 0.86 -3.38
N SER A 63 2.23 1.22 -2.12
CA SER A 63 2.07 2.56 -1.58
C SER A 63 3.03 2.77 -0.40
N ARG A 64 3.04 3.97 0.18
CA ARG A 64 3.78 4.25 1.42
C ARG A 64 3.38 3.35 2.60
N ARG A 65 2.22 2.70 2.53
CA ARG A 65 1.66 1.90 3.63
C ARG A 65 1.48 0.44 3.27
N GLU A 66 1.78 0.03 2.05
CA GLU A 66 1.55 -1.34 1.61
C GLU A 66 2.76 -1.82 0.81
N THR A 67 3.38 -2.87 1.36
CA THR A 67 4.47 -3.59 0.71
C THR A 67 4.02 -5.01 0.46
N ARG A 68 4.16 -5.48 -0.78
CA ARG A 68 3.88 -6.86 -1.15
C ARG A 68 5.17 -7.57 -1.48
N THR A 69 5.29 -8.81 -1.03
CA THR A 69 6.44 -9.67 -1.30
C THR A 69 5.98 -10.95 -1.97
N TYR A 70 6.71 -11.35 -3.00
CA TYR A 70 6.45 -12.54 -3.79
C TYR A 70 7.67 -13.44 -3.69
N ASP A 71 7.54 -14.54 -2.97
CA ASP A 71 8.60 -15.52 -2.78
C ASP A 71 8.43 -16.70 -3.74
N ARG A 72 9.51 -17.09 -4.44
CA ARG A 72 9.49 -18.33 -5.22
C ARG A 72 9.25 -19.52 -4.30
N THR A 73 8.37 -20.40 -4.74
CA THR A 73 8.02 -21.66 -4.09
C THR A 73 8.77 -22.83 -4.73
N ALA A 74 8.84 -23.97 -4.03
CA ALA A 74 9.44 -25.19 -4.57
C ALA A 74 8.72 -25.74 -5.83
N ALA A 75 7.46 -25.36 -6.05
CA ALA A 75 6.67 -25.74 -7.23
C ALA A 75 6.86 -24.76 -8.41
N ASN A 76 7.90 -23.93 -8.37
CA ASN A 76 8.25 -22.92 -9.37
C ASN A 76 7.27 -21.75 -9.52
N GLY A 77 6.20 -21.69 -8.72
CA GLY A 77 5.27 -20.55 -8.63
C GLY A 77 5.68 -19.55 -7.54
N PHE A 78 4.89 -18.49 -7.37
CA PHE A 78 5.12 -17.46 -6.36
C PHE A 78 4.04 -17.44 -5.29
N LYS A 79 4.46 -17.29 -4.04
CA LYS A 79 3.57 -17.02 -2.90
C LYS A 79 3.63 -15.54 -2.57
N MET A 80 2.47 -14.88 -2.59
CA MET A 80 2.32 -13.48 -2.20
C MET A 80 2.08 -13.36 -0.69
N THR A 81 2.77 -12.41 -0.07
CA THR A 81 2.50 -11.87 1.27
C THR A 81 2.36 -10.35 1.17
N SER A 82 1.56 -9.76 2.05
CA SER A 82 1.36 -8.31 2.10
C SER A 82 1.55 -7.82 3.54
N GLU A 83 2.29 -6.73 3.67
CA GLU A 83 2.50 -6.00 4.90
C GLU A 83 1.89 -4.61 4.75
N MET A 84 0.85 -4.35 5.55
CA MET A 84 0.30 -3.01 5.67
C MET A 84 1.00 -2.33 6.85
N GLN A 85 1.77 -1.26 6.58
CA GLN A 85 2.29 -0.43 7.64
C GLN A 85 1.12 0.19 8.40
N GLN A 86 1.00 -0.25 9.65
CA GLN A 86 0.19 0.43 10.64
C GLN A 86 0.90 1.75 10.95
N GLY A 87 0.65 2.77 10.13
CA GLY A 87 0.98 4.13 10.49
C GLY A 87 0.46 4.36 11.91
N GLU A 88 1.33 4.87 12.78
CA GLU A 88 1.01 5.13 14.18
C GLU A 88 -0.40 5.68 14.27
N TRP A 89 -1.29 4.96 14.95
CA TRP A 89 -2.54 5.55 15.40
C TRP A 89 -2.14 6.63 16.40
N VAL A 90 -1.90 7.86 15.94
CA VAL A 90 -1.78 9.01 16.81
C VAL A 90 -3.20 9.30 17.31
N ASN A 91 -3.63 8.49 18.27
CA ASN A 91 -4.86 8.69 19.02
C ASN A 91 -4.55 9.81 20.01
N ASN A 92 -4.43 11.03 19.50
CA ASN A 92 -4.17 12.20 20.32
C ASN A 92 -5.47 12.46 21.09
N LEU A 93 -5.61 11.82 22.26
CA LEU A 93 -6.68 12.08 23.20
C LEU A 93 -6.47 13.51 23.73
N LEU A 94 -6.96 14.49 22.98
CA LEU A 94 -7.03 15.87 23.41
C LEU A 94 -8.00 15.92 24.60
N LYS A 95 -7.48 15.69 25.81
CA LYS A 95 -8.15 16.05 27.06
C LYS A 95 -8.12 17.57 27.20
N GLY A 96 -8.98 18.23 26.45
CA GLY A 96 -9.35 19.63 26.68
C GLY A 96 -10.64 19.66 27.47
N THR A 97 -10.61 20.26 28.66
CA THR A 97 -11.79 20.53 29.47
C THR A 97 -12.84 21.24 28.62
N VAL A 98 -14.08 20.74 28.64
CA VAL A 98 -15.23 21.28 27.91
C VAL A 98 -15.51 22.70 28.41
N GLY A 99 -14.96 23.68 27.71
CA GLY A 99 -15.09 25.10 28.02
C GLY A 99 -15.29 25.91 26.73
N GLY A 100 -16.29 25.54 25.93
CA GLY A 100 -16.66 26.28 24.70
C GLY A 100 -17.05 25.34 23.56
N SER A 101 -18.14 25.66 22.86
CA SER A 101 -18.78 24.85 21.82
C SER A 101 -17.80 24.08 20.91
N PHE A 102 -18.05 22.77 20.76
CA PHE A 102 -17.27 21.78 20.01
C PHE A 102 -16.70 22.26 18.66
N VAL A 103 -17.44 23.09 17.93
CA VAL A 103 -17.05 23.65 16.62
C VAL A 103 -15.86 24.63 16.73
N ALA A 104 -15.78 25.42 17.81
CA ALA A 104 -14.68 26.36 18.04
C ALA A 104 -13.38 25.63 18.40
N SER A 105 -13.49 24.60 19.25
CA SER A 105 -12.35 23.76 19.64
C SER A 105 -11.81 22.95 18.47
N ALA A 106 -12.68 22.44 17.59
CA ALA A 106 -12.27 21.71 16.39
C ALA A 106 -11.53 22.59 15.37
N ARG A 107 -11.99 23.84 15.16
CA ARG A 107 -11.30 24.81 14.28
C ARG A 107 -9.94 25.24 14.83
N ASN A 108 -9.83 25.48 16.14
CA ASN A 108 -8.56 25.83 16.78
C ASN A 108 -7.55 24.67 16.79
N ALA A 109 -8.02 23.43 16.71
CA ALA A 109 -7.19 22.24 16.55
C ALA A 109 -6.74 21.98 15.09
N GLY A 110 -7.05 22.90 14.16
CA GLY A 110 -6.59 22.83 12.76
C GLY A 110 -7.50 22.04 11.82
N LEU A 111 -8.72 21.67 12.23
CA LEU A 111 -9.66 20.95 11.37
C LEU A 111 -10.35 21.91 10.39
N THR A 112 -10.47 21.47 9.15
CA THR A 112 -11.24 22.16 8.11
C THR A 112 -12.73 22.05 8.39
N SER A 113 -13.52 22.99 7.87
CA SER A 113 -14.98 22.98 8.10
C SER A 113 -15.67 21.72 7.55
N ALA A 114 -15.12 21.09 6.51
CA ALA A 114 -15.62 19.84 5.95
C ALA A 114 -15.40 18.63 6.89
N GLU A 115 -14.25 18.58 7.56
CA GLU A 115 -13.92 17.54 8.54
C GLU A 115 -14.79 17.68 9.80
N VAL A 116 -15.06 18.92 10.24
CA VAL A 116 -16.00 19.19 11.34
C VAL A 116 -17.41 18.68 11.01
N SER A 117 -17.90 18.93 9.79
CA SER A 117 -19.20 18.44 9.34
C SER A 117 -19.26 16.92 9.24
N ALA A 118 -18.18 16.27 8.81
CA ALA A 118 -18.09 14.81 8.75
C ALA A 118 -18.16 14.17 10.14
N VAL A 119 -17.47 14.75 11.13
CA VAL A 119 -17.50 14.28 12.52
C VAL A 119 -18.88 14.45 13.15
N ILE A 120 -19.54 15.61 12.94
CA ILE A 120 -20.90 15.83 13.45
C ILE A 120 -21.88 14.81 12.86
N LYS A 121 -21.76 14.53 11.56
CA LYS A 121 -22.60 13.55 10.86
C LYS A 121 -22.37 12.13 11.39
N ALA A 122 -21.12 11.76 11.66
CA ALA A 122 -20.77 10.47 12.25
C ALA A 122 -21.32 10.32 13.67
N MET A 123 -21.24 11.37 14.50
CA MET A 123 -21.81 11.34 15.85
C MET A 123 -23.34 11.21 15.85
N GLN A 124 -24.04 11.90 14.94
CA GLN A 124 -25.50 11.76 14.80
C GLN A 124 -25.92 10.35 14.34
N TYR A 125 -25.10 9.69 13.52
CA TYR A 125 -25.35 8.34 13.04
C TYR A 125 -25.31 7.30 14.16
N TYR A 126 -24.44 7.47 15.18
CA TYR A 126 -24.37 6.57 16.33
C TYR A 126 -25.57 6.71 17.28
N THR A 127 -26.18 7.89 17.39
CA THR A 127 -27.33 8.11 18.29
C THR A 127 -28.66 7.53 17.77
N HIS A 128 -28.73 7.12 16.50
CA HIS A 128 -29.94 6.53 15.90
C HIS A 128 -29.95 4.99 15.85
N LYS A 129 -28.85 4.32 16.21
CA LYS A 129 -28.74 2.84 16.17
C LYS A 129 -29.01 2.13 17.50
N VAL A 130 -29.45 2.85 18.53
CA VAL A 130 -29.84 2.29 19.83
C VAL A 130 -31.23 2.80 20.22
N ARG A 131 -32.25 2.32 19.52
CA ARG A 131 -33.63 2.19 20.02
C ARG A 131 -34.28 0.99 19.37
#